data_AF-A0A538E8B9-F1
#
_entry.id   AF-A0A538E8B9-F1
#
_cell.length_a   1.000
_cell.length_b   1.000
_cell.length_c   1.000
_cell.angle_alpha   90.00
_cell.angle_beta   90.00
_cell.angle_gamma   90.00
#
_symmetry.space_group_name_H-M   'P 1'
#
loop_
_entity.id
_entity.type
_entity.pdbx_description
1 polymer ?
#
loop_
_entity_poly.entity_id
_entity_poly.type
_entity_poly.pdbx_seq_one_letter_code
_entity_poly.pdbx_strand_id
1 'polypeptide(L)' 'MTDFAVWAPTTSQVQLRVDGVDHPMRREDGGWWRCEVDAKPGADYAYLLGEGEQLLPDPRSLWQ' A
#
# COMPACT_ATOMS: atom_id res chain seq x y z
N MET A 1 10.48 4.07 -10.23
CA MET A 1 9.30 3.19 -10.07
C MET A 1 9.60 2.13 -9.02
N THR A 2 8.85 2.17 -7.94
CA THR A 2 8.98 1.33 -6.75
C THR A 2 7.78 0.40 -6.70
N ASP A 3 8.04 -0.88 -6.49
CA ASP A 3 7.00 -1.90 -6.33
C ASP A 3 6.61 -2.00 -4.87
N PHE A 4 5.33 -1.83 -4.59
CA PHE A 4 4.74 -1.95 -3.26
C PHE A 4 3.82 -3.16 -3.24
N ALA A 5 3.99 -4.00 -2.22
CA ALA A 5 3.18 -5.18 -2.03
C ALA A 5 2.79 -5.37 -0.57
N VAL A 6 1.52 -5.65 -0.32
CA VAL A 6 0.99 -5.95 1.01
C VAL A 6 0.07 -7.15 0.95
N TRP A 7 0.16 -8.01 1.97
CA TRP A 7 -0.75 -9.13 2.12
C TRP A 7 -1.95 -8.71 2.94
N ALA A 8 -3.14 -8.77 2.34
CA ALA A 8 -4.40 -8.39 2.98
C ALA A 8 -5.56 -9.22 2.40
N PRO A 9 -5.64 -10.53 2.74
CA PRO A 9 -6.54 -11.48 2.09
C PRO A 9 -8.02 -11.26 2.41
N THR A 10 -8.30 -10.69 3.59
CA THR A 10 -9.65 -10.42 4.10
C THR A 10 -10.20 -9.06 3.69
N THR A 11 -9.38 -8.22 3.06
CA THR A 11 -9.75 -6.86 2.68
C THR A 11 -10.35 -6.84 1.27
N SER A 12 -11.40 -6.06 1.07
CA SER A 12 -12.07 -5.90 -0.23
C SER A 12 -11.39 -4.89 -1.16
N GLN A 13 -10.65 -3.93 -0.61
CA GLN A 13 -9.96 -2.86 -1.34
C GLN A 13 -8.68 -2.46 -0.61
N VAL A 14 -7.60 -2.23 -1.34
CA VAL A 14 -6.37 -1.65 -0.76
C VAL A 14 -5.90 -0.48 -1.60
N GLN A 15 -5.53 0.60 -0.93
CA GLN A 15 -4.88 1.76 -1.53
C GLN A 15 -3.52 1.98 -0.87
N LEU A 16 -2.60 2.52 -1.65
CA LEU A 16 -1.29 2.94 -1.21
C LEU A 16 -1.24 4.47 -1.23
N ARG A 17 -1.00 5.09 -0.09
CA ARG A 17 -0.71 6.52 0.00
C ARG A 17 0.79 6.73 -0.03
N VAL A 18 1.29 7.50 -1.00
CA VAL A 18 2.70 7.92 -1.11
C VAL A 18 2.74 9.43 -1.22
N ASP A 19 3.49 10.11 -0.35
CA ASP A 19 3.58 11.59 -0.32
C ASP A 19 2.19 12.29 -0.30
N GLY A 20 1.20 11.66 0.34
CA GLY A 20 -0.17 12.17 0.43
C GLY A 20 -1.07 11.87 -0.79
N VAL A 21 -0.58 11.14 -1.79
CA VAL A 21 -1.34 10.74 -2.99
C VAL A 21 -1.77 9.29 -2.88
N ASP A 22 -3.06 9.02 -3.11
CA ASP A 22 -3.63 7.68 -3.06
C ASP A 22 -3.58 6.97 -4.42
N HIS A 23 -3.03 5.77 -4.41
CA HIS A 23 -2.91 4.90 -5.55
C HIS A 23 -3.71 3.61 -5.30
N PRO A 24 -4.70 3.26 -6.14
CA PRO A 24 -5.41 2.00 -6.00
C PRO A 24 -4.45 0.83 -6.26
N MET A 25 -4.45 -0.16 -5.36
CA MET A 25 -3.66 -1.37 -5.55
C MET A 25 -4.48 -2.43 -6.31
N ARG A 26 -3.79 -3.27 -7.08
CA ARG A 26 -4.40 -4.41 -7.76
C ARG A 26 -4.33 -5.63 -6.85
N ARG A 27 -5.46 -6.34 -6.72
CA ARG A 27 -5.52 -7.62 -6.03
C ARG A 27 -4.90 -8.70 -6.90
N GLU A 28 -3.94 -9.42 -6.35
CA GLU A 28 -3.31 -10.60 -6.94
C GLU A 28 -3.74 -11.87 -6.19
N ASP A 29 -3.27 -13.02 -6.69
CA ASP A 29 -3.55 -14.32 -6.10
C ASP A 29 -3.07 -14.45 -4.65
N GLY A 30 -3.72 -15.31 -3.87
CA GLY A 30 -3.34 -15.57 -2.48
C GLY A 30 -3.60 -14.41 -1.51
N GLY A 31 -4.36 -13.38 -1.93
CA GLY A 31 -4.70 -12.24 -1.09
C GLY A 31 -3.62 -11.16 -1.00
N TRP A 32 -2.70 -11.15 -1.97
CA TRP A 32 -1.72 -10.08 -2.14
C TRP A 32 -2.32 -8.88 -2.87
N TRP A 33 -1.80 -7.70 -2.57
CA TRP A 33 -2.12 -6.46 -3.23
C TRP A 33 -0.84 -5.81 -3.71
N ARG A 34 -0.83 -5.33 -4.95
CA ARG A 34 0.37 -4.79 -5.61
C ARG A 34 0.11 -3.47 -6.33
N CYS A 35 1.08 -2.56 -6.25
CA CYS A 35 1.05 -1.30 -6.99
C CYS A 35 2.46 -0.85 -7.34
N GLU A 36 2.65 -0.37 -8.56
CA GLU A 36 3.90 0.25 -9.01
C GLU A 36 3.69 1.76 -9.04
N VAL A 37 4.42 2.47 -8.20
CA VAL A 37 4.34 3.94 -8.09
C VAL A 37 5.72 4.53 -8.29
N ASP A 38 5.81 5.67 -8.96
CA ASP A 38 7.07 6.41 -9.06
C ASP A 38 7.31 7.22 -7.78
N ALA A 39 7.71 6.50 -6.72
CA ALA A 39 8.03 7.08 -5.42
C ALA A 39 9.50 7.54 -5.36
N LYS A 40 9.75 8.70 -4.76
CA LYS A 40 11.11 9.17 -4.50
C LYS A 40 11.76 8.32 -3.40
N PRO A 41 13.10 8.14 -3.41
CA PRO A 41 13.79 7.53 -2.30
C PRO A 41 13.51 8.30 -0.99
N GLY A 42 13.01 7.61 0.03
CA GLY A 42 12.64 8.20 1.32
C GLY A 42 11.26 8.84 1.37
N ALA A 43 10.42 8.66 0.35
CA ALA A 43 9.01 9.09 0.40
C ALA A 43 8.25 8.33 1.50
N ASP A 44 7.43 9.06 2.26
CA ASP A 44 6.57 8.49 3.27
C ASP A 44 5.41 7.75 2.60
N TYR A 45 5.08 6.57 3.12
CA TYR A 45 3.98 5.77 2.58
C TYR A 45 3.21 4.99 3.64
N ALA A 46 1.95 4.70 3.34
CA ALA A 46 1.07 3.88 4.16
C ALA A 46 0.02 3.15 3.32
N TYR A 47 -0.50 2.05 3.83
CA TYR A 47 -1.60 1.32 3.21
C TYR A 47 -2.94 1.70 3.84
N LEU A 48 -3.97 1.87 3.01
CA LEU A 48 -5.35 2.03 3.42
C LEU A 48 -6.10 0.75 3.08
N LEU A 49 -6.76 0.14 4.07
CA LEU A 49 -7.50 -1.10 3.92
C LEU A 49 -9.02 -0.85 3.99
N GLY A 50 -9.75 -1.29 2.97
CA GLY A 50 -11.21 -1.21 2.88
C GLY A 50 -11.72 0.19 2.50
N GLU A 51 -12.92 0.53 2.99
CA GLU A 51 -13.51 1.88 2.85
C GLU A 51 -13.08 2.84 3.98
N GLY A 52 -12.20 2.39 4.87
CA GLY A 52 -11.71 3.18 5.99
C GLY A 52 -10.50 4.04 5.63
N GLU A 53 -10.38 5.21 6.26
CA GLU A 53 -9.22 6.10 6.15
C GLU A 53 -8.05 5.66 7.06
N GLN A 54 -8.12 4.45 7.65
CA GLN A 54 -7.11 3.99 8.58
C GLN A 54 -5.80 3.71 7.83
N LEU A 55 -4.85 4.61 8.03
CA LEU A 55 -3.48 4.47 7.56
C LEU A 55 -2.79 3.41 8.41
N LEU A 56 -2.48 2.28 7.79
CA LEU A 56 -1.66 1.24 8.39
C LEU A 56 -0.23 1.40 7.88
N PRO A 57 0.74 1.61 8.78
CA PRO A 57 2.13 1.68 8.38
C PRO A 57 2.57 0.29 7.90
N ASP A 58 3.49 0.26 6.93
CA ASP A 58 3.91 -1.01 6.34
C ASP A 58 4.63 -1.88 7.38
N PRO A 59 4.14 -3.09 7.68
CA PRO A 59 4.81 -4.02 8.60
C PRO A 59 6.18 -4.48 8.09
N ARG A 60 6.50 -4.25 6.81
CA ARG A 60 7.80 -4.52 6.20
C ARG A 60 8.69 -3.29 6.07
N SER A 61 8.23 -2.10 6.52
CA SER A 61 9.08 -0.91 6.48
C SER A 61 10.30 -1.12 7.36
N LEU A 62 11.47 -0.78 6.83
CA LEU A 62 12.74 -0.85 7.56
C LEU A 62 12.88 0.27 8.61
N TRP A 63 11.93 1.21 8.64
CA TRP A 63 11.89 2.34 9.56
C TRP A 63 10.43 2.72 9.86
N GLN A 64 10.10 2.90 11.14
CA GLN A 64 8.78 3.31 11.64
C GLN A 64 8.94 4.38 12.73
#